data_AF-A0A1B0DI82-F1
#
_entry.id   AF-A0A1B0DI82-F1
#
_cell.length_a   1.000
_cell.length_b   1.000
_cell.length_c   1.000
_cell.angle_alpha   90.00
_cell.angle_beta   90.00
_cell.angle_gamma   90.00
#
_symmetry.space_group_name_H-M   'P 1'
#
loop_
_entity.id
_entity.type
_entity.pdbx_description
1 polymer ?
#
loop_
_entity_poly.entity_id
_entity_poly.type
_entity_poly.pdbx_seq_one_letter_code
_entity_poly.pdbx_strand_id
1 'polypeptide(L)'
;MNYYVQMQDDFLDCFGDPEVTGKIGTDIQDGKCTWLAVVCLQRATSAQKEIMRECYGKNDPEAIARIKQLYDELSLPNTYATYEEDSCNVIKKQIQQIPGRIHVEIYLKIMNQIYRREW
;
A
#
# COMPACT_ATOMS: atom_id res chain seq x y z
N MET A 1 2.91 -6.50 -12.00
CA MET A 1 3.09 -7.29 -10.77
C MET A 1 4.04 -6.61 -9.79
N ASN A 2 5.22 -6.12 -10.20
CA ASN A 2 6.14 -5.39 -9.29
C ASN A 2 5.48 -4.21 -8.55
N TYR A 3 4.82 -3.31 -9.28
CA TYR A 3 4.10 -2.17 -8.67
C TYR A 3 2.98 -2.60 -7.70
N TYR A 4 2.34 -3.74 -7.95
CA TYR A 4 1.32 -4.27 -7.06
C TYR A 4 1.94 -4.73 -5.74
N VAL A 5 3.04 -5.47 -5.80
CA VAL A 5 3.78 -5.93 -4.61
C VAL A 5 4.29 -4.73 -3.81
N GLN A 6 4.89 -3.73 -4.46
CA GLN A 6 5.35 -2.51 -3.78
C GLN A 6 4.22 -1.76 -3.08
N MET A 7 3.05 -1.64 -3.71
CA MET A 7 1.87 -1.04 -3.07
C MET A 7 1.46 -1.81 -1.80
N GLN A 8 1.49 -3.15 -1.83
CA GLN A 8 1.22 -3.96 -0.64
C GLN A 8 2.27 -3.73 0.44
N ASP A 9 3.56 -3.66 0.08
CA ASP A 9 4.63 -3.36 1.03
C ASP A 9 4.45 -1.99 1.68
N ASP A 10 4.13 -0.95 0.89
CA ASP A 10 3.86 0.40 1.39
C ASP A 10 2.66 0.41 2.37
N PHE A 11 1.63 -0.39 2.11
CA PHE A 11 0.47 -0.52 2.98
C PHE A 11 0.81 -1.26 4.27
N LEU A 12 1.47 -2.42 4.16
CA LEU A 12 1.85 -3.27 5.29
C LEU A 12 2.89 -2.61 6.19
N ASP A 13 3.74 -1.73 5.66
CA ASP A 13 4.66 -0.94 6.49
C ASP A 13 3.88 -0.03 7.47
N CYS A 14 2.75 0.54 7.04
CA CYS A 14 1.96 1.43 7.90
C CYS A 14 0.94 0.69 8.78
N PHE A 15 0.23 -0.28 8.21
CA PHE A 15 -0.95 -0.93 8.78
C PHE A 15 -0.78 -2.42 9.06
N GLY A 16 0.33 -3.02 8.63
CA GLY A 16 0.63 -4.42 8.90
C GLY A 16 0.94 -4.67 10.38
N ASP A 17 0.63 -5.87 10.83
CA ASP A 17 1.00 -6.33 12.17
C ASP A 17 2.51 -6.62 12.21
N PRO A 18 3.29 -5.99 13.10
CA PRO A 18 4.72 -6.27 13.25
C PRO A 18 5.03 -7.74 13.57
N GLU A 19 4.13 -8.46 14.23
CA GLU A 19 4.32 -9.90 14.52
C GLU A 19 4.24 -10.76 13.24
N VAL A 20 3.47 -10.31 12.24
CA VAL A 20 3.28 -11.01 10.96
C VAL A 20 4.33 -10.57 9.94
N THR A 21 4.54 -9.26 9.81
CA THR A 21 5.51 -8.68 8.85
C THR A 21 6.97 -8.85 9.31
N GLY A 22 7.20 -9.14 10.59
CA GLY A 22 8.53 -9.31 11.18
C GLY A 22 9.34 -8.01 11.29
N LYS A 23 8.72 -6.85 11.04
CA LYS A 23 9.36 -5.53 11.12
C LYS A 23 8.39 -4.47 11.67
N ILE A 24 8.95 -3.45 12.30
CA ILE A 24 8.21 -2.21 12.58
C ILE A 24 8.39 -1.31 11.37
N GLY A 25 7.29 -0.88 10.76
CA GLY A 25 7.37 -0.01 9.60
C GLY A 25 7.91 1.39 9.93
N THR A 26 8.63 1.95 8.97
CA THR A 26 9.34 3.21 9.13
C THR A 26 9.10 4.26 8.05
N ASP A 27 8.25 3.96 7.07
CA ASP A 27 8.12 4.78 5.87
C ASP A 27 7.67 6.22 6.16
N ILE A 28 6.83 6.41 7.18
CA ILE A 28 6.32 7.74 7.57
C ILE A 28 7.46 8.62 8.11
N GLN A 29 8.23 8.14 9.09
CA GLN A 29 9.32 8.92 9.68
C GLN A 29 10.52 9.08 8.74
N ASP A 30 10.71 8.12 7.83
CA ASP A 30 11.73 8.18 6.78
C ASP A 30 11.34 9.14 5.65
N GLY A 31 10.08 9.60 5.62
CA GLY A 31 9.56 10.51 4.60
C GLY A 31 9.52 9.88 3.21
N LYS A 32 9.30 8.56 3.12
CA LYS A 32 9.33 7.85 1.85
C LYS A 32 8.15 8.22 0.96
N CYS A 33 8.39 8.22 -0.34
CA CYS A 33 7.33 8.41 -1.34
C CYS A 33 6.55 7.10 -1.53
N THR A 34 5.69 6.80 -0.56
CA THR A 34 4.84 5.60 -0.56
C THR A 34 3.52 5.84 -1.31
N TRP A 35 2.88 4.75 -1.73
CA TRP A 35 1.53 4.76 -2.27
C TRP A 35 0.55 5.46 -1.32
N LEU A 36 0.64 5.19 0.00
CA LEU A 36 -0.20 5.85 1.01
C LEU A 36 -0.01 7.36 1.04
N ALA A 37 1.24 7.85 0.99
CA ALA A 37 1.52 9.27 0.96
C ALA A 37 0.96 9.96 -0.29
N VAL A 38 1.14 9.33 -1.47
CA VAL A 38 0.63 9.86 -2.73
C VAL A 38 -0.89 9.91 -2.74
N VAL A 39 -1.56 8.82 -2.36
CA VAL A 39 -3.03 8.76 -2.34
C VAL A 39 -3.61 9.71 -1.28
N CYS A 40 -2.96 9.85 -0.12
CA CYS A 40 -3.31 10.86 0.86
C CYS A 40 -3.29 12.26 0.26
N LEU A 41 -2.20 12.67 -0.41
CA LEU A 41 -2.08 14.00 -1.02
C LEU A 41 -3.08 14.25 -2.16
N GLN A 42 -3.48 13.21 -2.88
CA GLN A 42 -4.51 13.33 -3.93
C GLN A 42 -5.90 13.60 -3.36
N ARG A 43 -6.20 13.07 -2.17
CA ARG A 43 -7.54 13.11 -1.55
C ARG A 43 -7.68 14.15 -0.45
N ALA A 44 -6.57 14.54 0.15
CA ALA A 44 -6.54 15.49 1.25
C ALA A 44 -7.05 16.87 0.83
N THR A 45 -7.83 17.48 1.73
CA THR A 45 -8.14 18.91 1.69
C THR A 45 -6.88 19.76 1.92
N SER A 46 -6.95 21.07 1.68
CA SER A 46 -5.82 21.98 1.93
C SER A 46 -5.33 21.92 3.38
N ALA A 47 -6.24 21.81 4.37
CA ALA A 47 -5.87 21.69 5.77
C ALA A 47 -5.17 20.36 6.08
N GLN A 48 -5.65 19.25 5.51
CA GLN A 48 -5.02 17.93 5.65
C GLN A 48 -3.65 17.85 4.96
N LYS A 49 -3.45 18.58 3.86
CA LYS A 49 -2.13 18.71 3.22
C LYS A 49 -1.14 19.45 4.11
N GLU A 50 -1.59 20.38 4.93
CA GLU A 50 -0.71 21.05 5.89
C GLU A 50 -0.27 20.08 6.99
N ILE A 51 -1.17 19.23 7.48
CA ILE A 51 -0.80 18.13 8.40
C ILE A 51 0.27 17.22 7.79
N MET A 52 0.13 16.85 6.51
CA MET A 52 1.17 16.09 5.80
C MET A 52 2.51 16.84 5.77
N ARG A 53 2.53 18.15 5.51
CA ARG A 53 3.78 18.95 5.51
C ARG A 53 4.40 19.05 6.90
N GLU A 54 3.58 19.20 7.92
CA GLU A 54 4.03 19.39 9.28
C GLU A 54 4.50 18.09 9.94
N CYS A 55 3.90 16.94 9.61
CA CYS A 55 4.13 15.68 10.33
C CYS A 55 4.91 14.63 9.54
N TYR A 56 4.80 14.58 8.21
CA TYR A 56 5.42 13.52 7.41
C TYR A 56 6.96 13.67 7.33
N GLY A 57 7.71 12.57 7.44
CA GLY A 57 9.17 12.59 7.45
C GLY A 57 9.80 13.06 8.77
N LYS A 58 9.03 13.08 9.86
CA LYS A 58 9.54 13.37 11.20
C LYS A 58 9.62 12.09 12.02
N ASN A 59 10.77 11.87 12.65
CA ASN A 59 10.95 10.81 13.63
C ASN A 59 10.44 11.25 15.01
N ASP A 60 9.15 11.58 15.06
CA ASP A 60 8.42 11.98 16.26
C ASP A 60 7.15 11.12 16.37
N PRO A 61 6.95 10.39 17.49
CA PRO A 61 5.80 9.49 17.65
C PRO A 61 4.44 10.19 17.48
N GLU A 62 4.29 11.44 17.92
CA GLU A 62 3.04 12.19 17.78
C GLU A 62 2.78 12.56 16.32
N ALA A 63 3.80 13.02 15.60
CA ALA A 63 3.72 13.27 14.17
C ALA A 63 3.35 12.00 13.38
N ILE A 64 3.99 10.86 13.69
CA ILE A 64 3.69 9.57 13.03
C ILE A 64 2.23 9.16 13.31
N ALA A 65 1.79 9.23 14.57
CA ALA A 65 0.41 8.91 14.95
C ALA A 65 -0.60 9.83 14.23
N ARG A 66 -0.29 11.12 14.09
CA ARG A 66 -1.16 12.07 13.39
C ARG A 66 -1.31 11.74 11.90
N ILE A 67 -0.24 11.29 11.23
CA ILE A 67 -0.27 10.83 9.84
C ILE A 67 -1.13 9.56 9.72
N LYS A 68 -0.94 8.57 10.61
CA LYS A 68 -1.75 7.34 10.60
C LYS A 68 -3.23 7.66 10.77
N GLN A 69 -3.57 8.53 11.73
CA GLN A 69 -4.95 9.00 11.92
C GLN A 69 -5.49 9.71 10.66
N LEU A 70 -4.68 10.52 9.98
CA LEU A 70 -5.09 11.17 8.73
C LEU A 70 -5.38 10.14 7.62
N TYR A 71 -4.61 9.05 7.54
CA TYR A 71 -4.89 7.96 6.60
C TYR A 71 -6.22 7.26 6.91
N ASP A 72 -6.55 7.08 8.18
CA ASP A 72 -7.86 6.54 8.60
C ASP A 72 -9.01 7.51 8.29
N GLU A 73 -8.85 8.81 8.58
CA GLU A 73 -9.83 9.86 8.26
C GLU A 73 -10.17 9.89 6.76
N LEU A 74 -9.17 9.66 5.90
CA LEU A 74 -9.32 9.60 4.45
C LEU A 74 -9.77 8.23 3.94
N SER A 75 -10.03 7.27 4.83
CA SER A 75 -10.42 5.90 4.50
C SER A 75 -9.45 5.24 3.51
N LEU A 76 -8.14 5.46 3.71
CA LEU A 76 -7.11 4.85 2.87
C LEU A 76 -7.07 3.32 2.97
N PRO A 77 -7.34 2.68 4.14
CA PRO A 77 -7.46 1.22 4.20
C PRO A 77 -8.54 0.65 3.27
N ASN A 78 -9.72 1.27 3.25
CA ASN A 78 -10.80 0.87 2.34
C ASN A 78 -10.40 1.09 0.86
N THR A 79 -9.71 2.19 0.60
CA THR A 79 -9.21 2.53 -0.74
C THR A 79 -8.21 1.51 -1.23
N TYR A 80 -7.29 1.10 -0.37
CA TYR A 80 -6.31 0.07 -0.64
C TYR A 80 -7.02 -1.26 -0.96
N ALA A 81 -8.00 -1.68 -0.15
CA ALA A 81 -8.72 -2.92 -0.36
C ALA A 81 -9.40 -2.97 -1.76
N THR A 82 -10.05 -1.88 -2.16
CA THR A 82 -10.65 -1.77 -3.51
C THR A 82 -9.57 -1.81 -4.59
N TYR A 83 -8.49 -1.03 -4.44
CA TYR A 83 -7.43 -0.97 -5.43
C TYR A 83 -6.67 -2.30 -5.57
N GLU A 84 -6.47 -3.03 -4.47
CA GLU A 84 -5.85 -4.34 -4.45
C GLU A 84 -6.69 -5.36 -5.23
N GLU A 85 -8.00 -5.38 -5.00
CA GLU A 85 -8.92 -6.25 -5.72
C GLU A 85 -8.97 -5.94 -7.22
N ASP A 86 -9.13 -4.66 -7.58
CA ASP A 86 -9.16 -4.23 -8.98
C ASP A 86 -7.85 -4.55 -9.70
N SER A 87 -6.72 -4.27 -9.06
CA SER A 87 -5.40 -4.58 -9.62
C SER A 87 -5.19 -6.09 -9.80
N CYS A 88 -5.62 -6.91 -8.84
CA CYS A 88 -5.59 -8.37 -8.95
C CYS A 88 -6.41 -8.85 -10.15
N ASN A 89 -7.62 -8.32 -10.33
CA ASN A 89 -8.51 -8.67 -11.44
C ASN A 89 -7.90 -8.27 -12.80
N VAL A 90 -7.30 -7.08 -12.89
CA VAL A 90 -6.61 -6.62 -14.11
C VAL A 90 -5.41 -7.52 -14.42
N ILE A 91 -4.56 -7.81 -13.43
CA ILE A 91 -3.37 -8.66 -13.61
C ILE A 91 -3.76 -10.07 -14.05
N LYS A 92 -4.79 -10.67 -13.42
CA LYS A 92 -5.30 -12.00 -13.83
C LYS A 92 -5.80 -12.01 -15.28
N LYS A 93 -6.53 -10.98 -15.71
CA LYS A 93 -6.97 -10.84 -17.11
C LYS A 93 -5.79 -10.72 -18.07
N GLN A 94 -4.75 -9.95 -17.71
CA GLN A 94 -3.54 -9.82 -18.53
C GLN A 94 -2.77 -11.14 -18.63
N ILE A 95 -2.64 -11.88 -17.52
CA ILE A 95 -1.98 -13.20 -17.51
C ILE A 95 -2.67 -14.17 -18.47
N GLN A 96 -4.00 -14.18 -18.52
CA GLN A 96 -4.77 -15.05 -19.42
C GLN A 96 -4.55 -14.74 -20.91
N GLN A 97 -4.05 -13.55 -21.25
CA GLN A 97 -3.77 -13.14 -22.62
C GLN A 97 -2.35 -13.54 -23.09
N ILE A 98 -1.51 -14.08 -22.20
CA ILE A 98 -0.14 -14.48 -22.53
C ILE A 98 -0.14 -15.74 -23.40
N PRO A 99 0.59 -15.77 -24.53
CA PRO A 99 0.74 -16.97 -25.34
C PRO A 99 1.55 -18.04 -24.59
N GLY A 100 1.04 -19.28 -24.56
CA GLY A 100 1.70 -20.44 -23.96
C GLY A 100 1.17 -20.78 -22.56
N ARG A 101 0.57 -21.97 -22.42
CA ARG A 101 -0.15 -22.42 -21.21
C ARG A 101 0.73 -22.48 -19.95
N ILE A 102 1.98 -22.91 -20.08
CA ILE A 102 2.91 -23.05 -18.94
C ILE A 102 3.19 -21.69 -18.28
N HIS A 103 3.33 -20.62 -19.07
CA HIS A 103 3.53 -19.27 -18.53
C HIS A 103 2.32 -18.82 -17.71
N VAL A 104 1.11 -19.05 -18.22
CA VAL A 104 -0.15 -18.68 -17.55
C VAL A 104 -0.26 -19.35 -16.18
N GLU A 105 -0.02 -20.65 -16.08
CA GLU A 105 -0.12 -21.39 -14.81
C GLU A 105 0.87 -20.89 -13.76
N ILE A 106 2.12 -20.63 -14.16
CA ILE A 106 3.15 -20.11 -13.25
C ILE A 106 2.75 -18.73 -12.72
N TYR A 107 2.35 -17.80 -13.60
CA TYR A 107 1.98 -16.45 -13.18
C TYR A 107 0.71 -16.42 -12.31
N LEU A 108 -0.28 -17.28 -12.60
CA LEU A 108 -1.46 -17.40 -11.74
C LEU A 108 -1.11 -17.96 -10.36
N LYS A 109 -0.19 -18.94 -10.29
CA LYS A 109 0.29 -19.47 -9.01
C LYS A 109 0.98 -18.38 -8.18
N ILE A 110 1.85 -17.59 -8.78
CA ILE A 110 2.51 -16.45 -8.11
C ILE A 110 1.46 -15.44 -7.66
N MET A 111 0.51 -15.07 -8.54
CA MET A 111 -0.55 -14.10 -8.21
C MET A 111 -1.39 -14.55 -7.00
N ASN A 112 -1.72 -15.84 -6.91
CA ASN A 112 -2.47 -16.38 -5.78
C ASN A 112 -1.65 -16.39 -4.47
N GLN A 113 -0.33 -16.45 -4.53
CA GLN A 113 0.53 -16.37 -3.35
C GLN A 113 0.67 -14.95 -2.81
N ILE A 114 0.67 -13.94 -3.70
CA ILE A 114 0.84 -12.54 -3.31
C ILE A 114 -0.49 -11.82 -3.03
N TYR A 115 -1.62 -12.31 -3.53
CA TYR A 115 -2.92 -11.69 -3.30
C TYR A 115 -3.29 -11.74 -1.82
N ARG A 116 -3.62 -10.58 -1.23
CA ARG A 116 -3.96 -10.44 0.20
C ARG A 116 -2.89 -11.03 1.14
N ARG A 117 -1.62 -10.88 0.78
CA ARG A 117 -0.53 -11.22 1.69
C ARG A 117 -0.55 -10.28 2.89
N GLU A 118 -0.09 -10.79 4.02
CA GLU A 118 -0.03 -10.06 5.30
C GLU A 118 1.42 -9.82 5.76
N TRP A 119 2.40 -10.24 4.95
CA TRP A 119 3.84 -10.24 5.27
C TRP A 119 4.69 -9.57 4.18
#